data_AF-A0A1T5A9L8-F1
#
_entry.id   AF-A0A1T5A9L8-F1
#
_cell.length_a   1.000
_cell.length_b   1.000
_cell.length_c   1.000
_cell.angle_alpha   90.00
_cell.angle_beta   90.00
_cell.angle_gamma   90.00
#
_symmetry.space_group_name_H-M   'P 1'
#
loop_
_entity.id
_entity.type
_entity.pdbx_description
1 polymer ?
#
loop_
_entity_poly.entity_id
_entity_poly.type
_entity_poly.pdbx_seq_one_letter_code
_entity_poly.pdbx_strand_id
1 'polypeptide(L)'
;MDVASDEDWPVRRLARVSGVSEAHFARSFRQAFGIPPHRYLLSRRVERAAALLRDTDLSVTEIAFQAGWNSLGTFSRTFRDVTGESPSEWRDRMRGEPHHLGLVPHCFVRAAHRPDLKMAVSEKRPRAGAAKCPSVRKEDL
;
A
#
# COMPACT_ATOMS: atom_id res chain seq x y z
N MET A 1 2.24 3.96 -16.96
CA MET A 1 0.85 3.55 -16.70
C MET A 1 0.83 3.09 -15.26
N ASP A 2 0.45 3.85 -14.24
CA ASP A 2 -0.31 5.09 -14.11
C ASP A 2 0.40 5.97 -13.08
N VAL A 3 0.88 7.15 -13.50
CA VAL A 3 1.39 8.14 -12.55
C VAL A 3 0.15 8.67 -11.84
N ALA A 4 -0.03 8.18 -10.62
CA ALA A 4 -1.17 8.46 -9.77
C ALA A 4 -1.54 9.94 -9.85
N SER A 5 -2.72 10.23 -10.41
CA SER A 5 -3.28 11.57 -10.34
C SER A 5 -3.46 11.89 -8.84
N ASP A 6 -2.60 12.75 -8.30
CA ASP A 6 -2.71 13.37 -6.95
C ASP A 6 -3.94 14.30 -6.84
N GLU A 7 -4.93 14.08 -7.71
CA GLU A 7 -6.09 14.90 -7.84
C GLU A 7 -7.20 14.27 -7.03
N ASP A 8 -7.76 15.05 -6.12
CA ASP A 8 -8.96 14.69 -5.38
C ASP A 8 -10.03 14.14 -6.36
N TRP A 9 -10.56 12.96 -6.02
CA TRP A 9 -11.72 12.34 -6.70
C TRP A 9 -13.00 12.48 -5.86
N PRO A 10 -13.54 13.69 -5.69
CA PRO A 10 -14.79 13.88 -4.97
C PRO A 10 -15.96 13.27 -5.75
N VAL A 11 -17.04 12.93 -5.05
CA VAL A 11 -18.25 12.32 -5.64
C VAL A 11 -18.78 13.13 -6.82
N ARG A 12 -18.78 14.47 -6.73
CA ARG A 12 -19.15 15.37 -7.83
C ARG A 12 -18.39 15.11 -9.12
N ARG A 13 -17.07 14.85 -9.02
CA ARG A 13 -16.21 14.60 -10.18
C ARG A 13 -16.54 13.24 -10.78
N LEU A 14 -16.71 12.22 -9.95
CA LEU A 14 -17.07 10.87 -10.40
C LEU A 14 -18.43 10.85 -11.09
N ALA A 15 -19.42 11.55 -10.54
CA ALA A 15 -20.73 11.69 -11.15
C ALA A 15 -20.64 12.37 -12.52
N ARG A 16 -19.90 13.49 -12.61
CA ARG A 16 -19.66 14.21 -13.87
C ARG A 16 -18.99 13.34 -14.93
N VAL A 17 -17.93 12.62 -14.57
CA VAL A 17 -17.21 11.72 -15.49
C VAL A 17 -18.09 10.56 -15.93
N SER A 18 -19.01 10.11 -15.07
CA SER A 18 -19.97 9.05 -15.36
C SER A 18 -21.21 9.54 -16.13
N GLY A 19 -21.34 10.84 -16.42
CA GLY A 19 -22.48 11.40 -17.16
C GLY A 19 -23.81 11.38 -16.39
N VAL A 20 -23.78 11.29 -15.06
CA VAL A 20 -24.98 11.21 -14.22
C VAL A 20 -25.01 12.29 -13.15
N SER A 21 -26.18 12.57 -12.59
CA SER A 21 -26.29 13.44 -11.41
C SER A 21 -25.64 12.79 -10.18
N GLU A 22 -25.17 13.61 -9.23
CA GLU A 22 -24.56 13.11 -7.99
C GLU A 22 -25.49 12.18 -7.20
N ALA A 23 -26.79 12.51 -7.17
CA ALA A 23 -27.79 11.69 -6.50
C ALA A 23 -27.99 10.33 -7.17
N HIS A 24 -27.98 10.28 -8.51
CA HIS A 24 -28.07 9.02 -9.25
C HIS A 24 -26.80 8.19 -9.03
N PHE A 25 -25.62 8.81 -9.16
CA PHE A 25 -24.34 8.17 -8.87
C PHE A 25 -24.31 7.56 -7.47
N ALA A 26 -24.69 8.32 -6.44
CA ALA A 26 -24.65 7.84 -5.05
C ALA A 26 -25.59 6.64 -4.82
N ARG A 27 -26.78 6.63 -5.43
CA ARG A 27 -27.71 5.50 -5.34
C ARG A 27 -27.16 4.27 -6.06
N SER A 28 -26.74 4.41 -7.32
CA SER A 28 -26.19 3.30 -8.11
C SER A 28 -24.91 2.74 -7.48
N PHE A 29 -24.03 3.61 -6.98
CA PHE A 29 -22.81 3.20 -6.27
C PHE A 29 -23.15 2.40 -5.02
N ARG A 30 -24.10 2.87 -4.21
CA ARG A 30 -24.51 2.14 -3.00
C ARG A 30 -25.16 0.80 -3.34
N GLN A 31 -25.93 0.71 -4.42
CA GLN A 31 -26.49 -0.57 -4.88
C GLN A 31 -25.39 -1.55 -5.32
N ALA A 32 -24.33 -1.06 -5.97
CA ALA A 32 -23.24 -1.90 -6.46
C ALA A 32 -22.24 -2.32 -5.37
N PHE A 33 -21.86 -1.39 -4.47
CA PHE A 33 -20.79 -1.59 -3.48
C PHE A 33 -21.30 -1.77 -2.03
N GLY A 34 -22.59 -1.63 -1.79
CA GLY A 34 -23.22 -1.73 -0.47
C GLY A 34 -22.99 -0.52 0.46
N ILE A 35 -22.04 0.36 0.14
CA ILE A 35 -21.68 1.53 0.95
C ILE A 35 -21.79 2.84 0.17
N PRO A 36 -22.07 3.98 0.83
CA PRO A 36 -22.07 5.28 0.18
C PRO A 36 -20.70 5.63 -0.42
N PRO A 37 -20.65 6.32 -1.58
CA PRO A 37 -19.39 6.63 -2.26
C PRO A 37 -18.45 7.49 -1.42
N HIS A 38 -18.96 8.42 -0.61
CA HIS A 38 -18.10 9.24 0.26
C HIS A 38 -17.32 8.39 1.27
N ARG A 39 -17.94 7.34 1.84
CA ARG A 39 -17.29 6.44 2.79
C ARG A 39 -16.25 5.57 2.09
N TYR A 40 -16.60 5.05 0.92
CA TYR A 40 -15.67 4.27 0.11
C TYR A 40 -14.41 5.08 -0.21
N LEU A 41 -14.58 6.30 -0.73
CA LEU A 41 -13.45 7.17 -1.07
C LEU A 41 -12.60 7.53 0.15
N LEU A 42 -13.23 7.75 1.31
CA LEU A 42 -12.51 8.00 2.55
C LEU A 42 -11.61 6.82 2.94
N SER A 43 -12.15 5.61 2.90
CA SER A 43 -11.39 4.38 3.16
C SER A 43 -10.22 4.24 2.17
N ARG A 44 -10.45 4.47 0.88
CA ARG A 44 -9.38 4.42 -0.14
C ARG A 44 -8.26 5.43 0.10
N ARG A 45 -8.58 6.63 0.61
CA ARG A 45 -7.56 7.64 0.97
C ARG A 45 -6.74 7.21 2.18
N VAL A 46 -7.39 6.65 3.20
CA VAL A 46 -6.69 6.13 4.39
C VAL A 46 -5.79 4.95 4.02
N GLU A 47 -6.28 4.01 3.20
CA GLU A 47 -5.48 2.88 2.68
C GLU A 47 -4.23 3.37 1.92
N ARG A 48 -4.39 4.37 1.05
CA ARG A 48 -3.25 4.98 0.33
C ARG A 48 -2.25 5.62 1.29
N ALA A 49 -2.72 6.38 2.27
CA ALA A 49 -1.84 6.98 3.28
C ALA A 49 -1.11 5.91 4.10
N ALA A 50 -1.79 4.84 4.51
CA ALA A 50 -1.20 3.74 5.25
C ALA A 50 -0.11 3.01 4.44
N ALA A 51 -0.29 2.87 3.12
CA ALA A 51 0.73 2.34 2.23
C ALA A 51 1.95 3.27 2.17
N LEU A 52 1.75 4.57 1.95
CA LEU A 52 2.84 5.54 1.90
C LEU A 52 3.60 5.64 3.24
N LEU A 53 2.91 5.56 4.39
CA LEU A 53 3.52 5.57 5.72
C LEU A 53 4.45 4.37 5.94
N ARG A 54 4.10 3.21 5.37
CA ARG A 54 4.88 1.97 5.46
C ARG A 54 6.04 1.96 4.48
N ASP A 55 5.78 2.35 3.24
CA ASP A 55 6.65 2.04 2.11
C ASP A 55 7.60 3.20 1.75
N THR A 56 7.45 4.38 2.36
CA THR A 56 8.25 5.58 2.05
C THR A 56 8.71 6.33 3.31
N ASP A 57 9.79 7.11 3.17
CA ASP A 57 10.32 8.00 4.23
C ASP A 57 9.74 9.42 4.18
N LEU A 58 8.69 9.66 3.39
CA LEU A 58 8.04 10.96 3.27
C LEU A 58 7.54 11.46 4.64
N SER A 59 7.48 12.77 4.83
CA SER A 59 6.87 13.34 6.03
C SER A 59 5.37 13.03 6.08
N VAL A 60 4.80 12.99 7.29
CA VAL A 60 3.36 12.78 7.48
C VAL A 60 2.54 13.83 6.72
N THR A 61 3.06 15.06 6.65
CA THR A 61 2.47 16.17 5.90
C THR A 61 2.43 15.90 4.39
N GLU A 62 3.54 15.47 3.79
CA GLU A 62 3.59 15.14 2.36
C GLU A 62 2.65 13.98 2.03
N ILE A 63 2.61 12.96 2.89
CA ILE A 63 1.72 11.82 2.72
C ILE A 63 0.25 12.23 2.77
N ALA A 64 -0.12 13.16 3.67
CA ALA A 64 -1.49 13.67 3.73
C ALA A 64 -1.90 14.28 2.38
N PHE A 65 -1.05 15.13 1.79
CA PHE A 65 -1.36 15.75 0.51
C PHE A 65 -1.36 14.74 -0.65
N GLN A 66 -0.39 13.83 -0.72
CA GLN A 66 -0.36 12.77 -1.75
C GLN A 66 -1.51 11.75 -1.62
N ALA A 67 -2.09 11.60 -0.43
CA ALA A 67 -3.28 10.78 -0.21
C ALA A 67 -4.59 11.53 -0.50
N GLY A 68 -4.54 12.78 -0.97
CA GLY A 68 -5.70 13.59 -1.32
C GLY A 68 -6.37 14.26 -0.12
N TRP A 69 -5.61 14.68 0.89
CA TRP A 69 -6.13 15.49 1.99
C TRP A 69 -5.71 16.94 1.83
N ASN A 70 -6.65 17.85 2.11
CA ASN A 70 -6.41 19.29 2.03
C ASN A 70 -5.93 19.89 3.38
N SER A 71 -5.87 19.08 4.43
CA SER A 71 -5.45 19.50 5.77
C SER A 71 -4.87 18.33 6.56
N LEU A 72 -3.69 18.56 7.15
CA LEU A 72 -3.03 17.62 8.04
C LEU A 72 -3.88 17.31 9.28
N GLY A 73 -4.57 18.31 9.85
CA GLY A 73 -5.40 18.11 11.04
C GLY A 73 -6.61 17.20 10.77
N THR A 74 -7.27 17.38 9.63
CA THR A 74 -8.37 16.52 9.19
C THR A 74 -7.87 15.12 8.90
N PHE A 75 -6.75 14.99 8.19
CA PHE A 75 -6.11 13.71 7.91
C PHE A 75 -5.80 12.94 9.20
N SER A 76 -5.04 13.53 10.13
CA SER A 76 -4.59 12.84 11.33
C SER A 76 -5.75 12.37 12.20
N ARG A 77 -6.82 13.19 12.33
CA ARG A 77 -8.03 12.80 13.06
C ARG A 77 -8.72 11.62 12.38
N THR A 78 -9.03 11.75 11.09
CA THR A 78 -9.76 10.70 10.38
C THR A 78 -8.95 9.41 10.23
N PHE A 79 -7.64 9.51 10.05
CA PHE A 79 -6.76 8.34 10.02
C PHE A 79 -6.84 7.58 11.34
N ARG A 80 -6.78 8.28 12.48
CA ARG A 80 -6.96 7.67 13.80
C ARG A 80 -8.35 7.08 13.98
N ASP A 81 -9.40 7.79 13.57
CA ASP A 81 -10.78 7.29 13.66
C ASP A 81 -10.99 5.99 12.87
N VAL A 82 -10.26 5.81 11.75
CA VAL A 82 -10.38 4.64 10.87
C VAL A 82 -9.43 3.51 11.28
N THR A 83 -8.21 3.80 11.70
CA THR A 83 -7.15 2.81 11.97
C THR A 83 -6.93 2.49 13.45
N GLY A 84 -7.42 3.35 14.35
CA GLY A 84 -7.23 3.25 15.80
C GLY A 84 -5.98 3.98 16.33
N GLU A 85 -5.05 4.40 15.47
CA GLU A 85 -3.77 5.01 15.86
C GLU A 85 -3.40 6.20 14.97
N SER A 86 -2.49 7.06 15.42
CA SER A 86 -2.02 8.18 14.59
C SER A 86 -1.17 7.71 13.41
N PRO A 87 -1.02 8.53 12.36
CA PRO A 87 -0.10 8.26 11.27
C PRO A 87 1.34 7.96 11.73
N SER A 88 1.85 8.67 12.74
CA SER A 88 3.19 8.45 13.28
C SER A 88 3.29 7.12 14.05
N GLU A 89 2.34 6.85 14.93
CA GLU A 89 2.27 5.56 15.67
C GLU A 89 2.16 4.38 14.69
N TRP A 90 1.34 4.50 13.65
CA TRP A 90 1.22 3.52 12.57
C TRP A 90 2.56 3.25 11.88
N ARG A 91 3.30 4.31 11.55
CA ARG A 91 4.62 4.19 10.92
C ARG A 91 5.60 3.49 11.85
N ASP A 92 5.69 3.93 13.11
CA ASP A 92 6.62 3.38 14.09
C ASP A 92 6.32 1.91 14.36
N ARG A 93 5.04 1.52 14.43
CA ARG A 93 4.62 0.12 14.56
C ARG A 93 4.97 -0.71 13.33
N MET A 94 4.70 -0.19 12.12
CA MET A 94 5.01 -0.90 10.87
C MET A 94 6.51 -1.05 10.60
N ARG A 95 7.33 -0.12 11.10
CA ARG A 95 8.80 -0.17 10.99
C ARG A 95 9.48 -0.84 12.18
N GLY A 96 8.84 -0.81 13.34
CA GLY A 96 9.28 -1.42 14.58
C GLY A 96 8.89 -2.89 14.71
N GLU A 97 7.91 -3.37 13.93
CA GLU A 97 7.76 -4.80 13.62
C GLU A 97 9.05 -5.26 12.96
N PRO A 98 9.87 -6.08 13.65
CA PRO A 98 11.10 -6.55 13.07
C PRO A 98 10.73 -7.46 11.91
N HIS A 99 10.87 -6.94 10.69
CA HIS A 99 11.29 -7.80 9.62
C HIS A 99 12.55 -8.52 10.14
N HIS A 100 12.47 -9.81 10.43
CA HIS A 100 13.64 -10.70 10.58
C HIS A 100 14.55 -10.71 9.33
N LEU A 101 14.33 -9.79 8.38
CA LEU A 101 15.00 -9.60 7.11
C LEU A 101 15.99 -8.42 7.14
N GLY A 102 16.22 -7.76 8.28
CA GLY A 102 17.29 -6.74 8.41
C GLY A 102 18.71 -7.29 8.22
N LEU A 103 18.90 -8.61 8.28
CA LEU A 103 20.15 -9.31 7.97
C LEU A 103 20.17 -9.90 6.54
N VAL A 104 19.09 -9.69 5.79
CA VAL A 104 18.88 -10.33 4.51
C VAL A 104 19.01 -9.26 3.44
N PRO A 105 20.03 -9.34 2.56
CA PRO A 105 20.18 -8.39 1.47
C PRO A 105 18.87 -8.27 0.67
N HIS A 106 18.56 -7.06 0.20
CA HIS A 106 17.31 -6.76 -0.50
C HIS A 106 17.03 -7.71 -1.69
N CYS A 107 18.07 -8.28 -2.31
CA CYS A 107 17.93 -9.28 -3.36
C CYS A 107 17.26 -10.59 -2.88
N PHE A 108 17.49 -11.02 -1.64
CA PHE A 108 16.90 -12.24 -1.09
C PHE A 108 15.45 -12.04 -0.67
N VAL A 109 15.13 -10.90 -0.06
CA VAL A 109 13.74 -10.52 0.24
C VAL A 109 12.92 -10.50 -1.04
N ARG A 110 13.47 -9.89 -2.09
CA ARG A 110 12.86 -9.82 -3.43
C ARG A 110 12.74 -11.19 -4.11
N ALA A 111 13.61 -12.15 -3.78
CA ALA A 111 13.54 -13.52 -4.28
C ALA A 111 12.53 -14.38 -3.50
N ALA A 112 12.47 -14.24 -2.18
CA ALA A 112 11.52 -14.94 -1.31
C ALA A 112 10.07 -14.51 -1.56
N HIS A 113 9.86 -13.26 -1.98
CA HIS A 113 8.56 -12.74 -2.38
C HIS A 113 8.28 -12.83 -3.88
N ARG A 114 9.10 -13.54 -4.68
CA ARG A 114 8.72 -13.86 -6.05
C ARG A 114 7.50 -14.77 -6.02
N PRO A 115 6.35 -14.38 -6.59
CA PRO A 115 5.23 -15.30 -6.74
C PRO A 115 5.70 -16.49 -7.58
N ASP A 116 5.36 -17.71 -7.16
CA ASP A 116 5.66 -18.94 -7.88
C ASP A 116 5.12 -18.84 -9.31
N LEU A 117 5.98 -18.43 -10.24
CA LEU A 117 5.65 -18.35 -11.65
C LEU A 117 5.68 -19.78 -12.22
N LYS A 118 4.71 -20.60 -11.83
CA LYS A 118 4.42 -21.87 -12.54
C LYS A 118 3.88 -21.61 -13.96
N MET A 119 3.62 -20.35 -14.32
CA MET A 119 3.06 -19.96 -15.61
C MET A 119 3.70 -18.67 -16.13
N ALA A 120 4.89 -18.76 -16.71
CA ALA A 120 5.22 -18.13 -18.00
C ALA A 120 6.69 -18.34 -18.35
N VAL A 121 6.90 -18.69 -19.61
CA VAL A 121 8.16 -18.91 -20.33
C VAL A 121 8.85 -20.25 -20.05
N SER A 122 8.69 -21.14 -21.02
CA SER A 122 9.65 -22.21 -21.29
C SER A 122 11.02 -21.58 -21.63
N GLU A 123 11.79 -21.20 -20.62
CA GLU A 123 13.21 -20.93 -20.81
C GLU A 123 13.98 -22.25 -20.70
N LYS A 124 14.63 -22.59 -21.81
CA LYS A 124 15.52 -23.74 -21.99
C LYS A 124 16.58 -23.73 -20.87
N ARG A 125 16.50 -24.70 -19.94
CA ARG A 125 17.54 -24.94 -18.91
C ARG A 125 18.94 -24.98 -19.54
N PRO A 126 19.88 -24.13 -19.12
CA PRO A 126 21.29 -24.49 -19.15
C PRO A 126 21.54 -25.55 -18.07
N ARG A 127 22.38 -26.53 -18.38
CA ARG A 127 22.68 -27.67 -17.51
C ARG A 127 23.38 -27.22 -16.22
N ALA A 128 22.93 -27.84 -15.13
CA ALA A 128 23.51 -28.08 -13.82
C ALA A 128 24.84 -27.42 -13.42
N GLY A 129 24.82 -26.83 -12.22
CA GLY A 129 25.97 -26.72 -11.32
C GLY A 129 25.46 -26.59 -9.88
N ALA A 130 25.42 -27.71 -9.15
CA ALA A 130 24.98 -27.74 -7.75
C ALA A 130 26.03 -27.05 -6.86
N ALA A 131 25.68 -25.91 -6.26
CA ALA A 131 26.47 -25.30 -5.20
C ALA A 131 25.87 -25.70 -3.85
N LYS A 132 26.62 -26.52 -3.12
CA LYS A 132 26.32 -26.99 -1.76
C LYS A 132 26.55 -25.83 -0.77
N CYS A 133 25.59 -25.56 0.11
CA CYS A 133 25.81 -24.62 1.23
C CYS A 133 26.89 -25.20 2.18
N PRO A 134 27.96 -24.46 2.52
CA PRO A 134 28.89 -24.91 3.54
C PRO A 134 28.23 -24.76 4.92
N SER A 135 28.15 -25.87 5.64
CA SER A 135 27.81 -25.92 7.05
C SER A 135 28.87 -25.18 7.87
N VAL A 136 28.48 -24.13 8.58
CA VAL A 136 29.33 -23.46 9.57
C VAL A 136 29.53 -24.41 10.75
N ARG A 137 30.78 -24.80 11.00
CA ARG A 137 31.19 -25.51 12.22
C ARG A 137 31.28 -24.50 13.37
N LYS A 138 30.67 -24.84 14.51
CA LYS A 138 30.97 -24.26 15.83
C LYS A 138 32.39 -24.62 16.25
N GLU A 139 33.09 -23.72 16.93
CA GLU A 139 34.16 -23.91 17.94
C GLU A 139 34.79 -22.51 18.16
N ASP A 140 34.44 -21.79 19.24
CA ASP A 140 35.04 -21.84 20.58
C ASP A 140 36.53 -21.44 20.60
N LEU A 141 36.79 -20.16 20.89
CA LEU A 141 37.81 -19.71 21.85
C LEU A 141 37.50 -18.28 22.36
#